data_AF-A0AA96XE54-F1
#
_entry.id   AF-A0AA96XE54-F1
#
_cell.length_a   1.000
_cell.length_b   1.000
_cell.length_c   1.000
_cell.angle_alpha   90.00
_cell.angle_beta   90.00
_cell.angle_gamma   90.00
#
_symmetry.space_group_name_H-M   'P 1'
#
loop_
_entity.id
_entity.type
_entity.pdbx_description
1 polymer ?
#
loop_
_entity_poly.entity_id
_entity_poly.type
_entity_poly.pdbx_seq_one_letter_code
_entity_poly.pdbx_strand_id
1 'polypeptide(L)'
;MRIKRLDITGFKSFMERSVFTFDEGVTGIVGPNGCGKSNVVDAIRWVMGEQSAKNLRGRGMEDVIFNGSENKPPLSMAEVSLTFIVDDTDQLAPQYQGFSEVTVTRRLFRNGDSEYLINKTLCRLLDITELFLGTGVGTKAYSIIEQGRVGLIVSSKPEDRRHLLEEAAGVTKYKARRKAAERKMEATDANLLRVTDITNELEKRLDALSRQAKKAEKYKKLKARMRDIDLHAATHRQLELMAEKKMLQSRLENLGSEERESLDRVKELEETITRRRTELEAETAALQALAAEVHTLESSLQRDTQEMTYGKRDLEETRARVAAAQVELDGLLARKAEMSEAMAAREAELSGIAGSWKEDEVAMQVAQEELRRVSQLQTEVALRLEQERAGLVAVATRLANHESNLVNLARQRGIWAPAARSSRASWRPCAPRSRRWRTSGATWRSGWRTPGTSPRSWPSARARKRTRSPAPARPSRRTKSRSSRCGRS
;
A
#
# COMPACT_ATOMS: atom_id res chain seq x y z
N MET A 1 -84.07 -1.33 99.53
CA MET A 1 -83.37 -0.08 99.17
C MET A 1 -84.16 1.11 99.71
N ARG A 2 -83.60 1.85 100.67
CA ARG A 2 -84.30 2.97 101.35
C ARG A 2 -83.40 4.20 101.45
N ILE A 3 -83.95 5.40 101.26
CA ILE A 3 -83.21 6.65 101.51
C ILE A 3 -82.96 6.80 103.02
N LYS A 4 -81.71 7.06 103.42
CA LYS A 4 -81.29 7.31 104.81
C LYS A 4 -80.90 8.76 105.06
N ARG A 5 -80.13 9.36 104.14
CA ARG A 5 -79.61 10.73 104.30
C ARG A 5 -79.42 11.43 102.96
N LEU A 6 -79.73 12.72 102.92
CA LEU A 6 -79.47 13.61 101.79
C LEU A 6 -78.64 14.80 102.29
N ASP A 7 -77.38 14.86 101.89
CA ASP A 7 -76.51 16.02 102.06
C ASP A 7 -76.64 16.93 100.82
N ILE A 8 -76.92 18.22 101.02
CA ILE A 8 -77.07 19.22 99.96
C ILE A 8 -76.14 20.41 100.25
N THR A 9 -75.30 20.82 99.29
CA THR A 9 -74.45 22.02 99.40
C THR A 9 -74.42 22.77 98.06
N GLY A 10 -74.60 24.09 98.09
CA GLY A 10 -74.58 24.93 96.89
C GLY A 10 -75.69 24.67 95.85
N PHE A 11 -76.71 23.88 96.15
CA PHE A 11 -77.78 23.49 95.22
C PHE A 11 -79.00 24.42 95.37
N LYS A 12 -79.34 25.17 94.32
CA LYS A 12 -80.47 26.11 94.27
C LYS A 12 -80.54 26.99 95.54
N SER A 13 -81.58 26.82 96.38
CA SER A 13 -81.80 27.57 97.62
C SER A 13 -80.85 27.21 98.78
N PHE A 14 -80.13 26.09 98.68
CA PHE A 14 -79.29 25.56 99.75
C PHE A 14 -77.83 26.01 99.53
N MET A 15 -77.52 27.24 99.93
CA MET A 15 -76.12 27.74 99.91
C MET A 15 -75.23 26.92 100.85
N GLU A 16 -75.61 26.86 102.13
CA GLU A 16 -74.89 26.16 103.19
C GLU A 16 -75.23 24.66 103.21
N ARG A 17 -74.31 23.85 103.72
CA ARG A 17 -74.50 22.40 103.80
C ARG A 17 -75.71 22.05 104.67
N SER A 18 -76.76 21.62 104.00
CA SER A 18 -78.03 21.20 104.59
C SER A 18 -78.09 19.67 104.60
N VAL A 19 -78.38 19.07 105.75
CA VAL A 19 -78.40 17.61 105.90
C VAL A 19 -79.79 17.16 106.35
N PHE A 20 -80.43 16.32 105.54
CA PHE A 20 -81.73 15.72 105.84
C PHE A 20 -81.56 14.24 106.16
N THR A 21 -82.01 13.81 107.33
CA THR A 21 -82.15 12.39 107.70
C THR A 21 -83.57 11.90 107.42
N PHE A 22 -83.70 10.64 107.03
CA PHE A 22 -84.98 10.00 106.70
C PHE A 22 -85.13 8.73 107.52
N ASP A 23 -86.08 8.76 108.45
CA ASP A 23 -86.41 7.65 109.34
C ASP A 23 -87.41 6.68 108.68
N GLU A 24 -87.89 5.69 109.43
CA GLU A 24 -88.87 4.72 108.92
C GLU A 24 -90.31 5.26 108.95
N GLY A 25 -91.12 4.86 107.97
CA GLY A 25 -92.49 5.36 107.82
C GLY A 25 -92.59 6.59 106.91
N VAL A 26 -93.26 7.64 107.38
CA VAL A 26 -93.67 8.81 106.55
C VAL A 26 -92.94 10.08 106.98
N THR A 27 -91.94 10.51 106.22
CA THR A 27 -91.24 11.79 106.44
C THR A 27 -92.01 12.96 105.79
N GLY A 28 -92.50 13.90 106.60
CA GLY A 28 -93.20 15.10 106.13
C GLY A 28 -92.29 16.33 106.04
N ILE A 29 -92.09 16.89 104.83
CA ILE A 29 -91.30 18.12 104.62
C ILE A 29 -92.24 19.34 104.61
N VAL A 30 -92.26 20.07 105.73
CA VAL A 30 -93.10 21.27 105.95
C VAL A 30 -92.29 22.56 105.94
N GLY A 31 -92.99 23.71 105.81
CA GLY A 31 -92.38 25.04 105.80
C GLY A 31 -93.18 26.05 104.94
N PRO A 32 -92.86 27.36 105.01
CA PRO A 32 -93.56 28.40 104.25
C PRO A 32 -93.38 28.27 102.73
N ASN A 33 -94.09 29.07 101.94
CA ASN A 33 -93.84 29.12 100.50
C ASN A 33 -92.51 29.86 100.22
N GLY A 34 -91.81 29.45 99.16
CA GLY A 34 -90.47 29.96 98.83
C GLY A 34 -89.28 29.26 99.53
N CYS A 35 -89.44 28.62 100.69
CA CYS A 35 -88.31 28.04 101.46
C CYS A 35 -87.63 26.78 100.87
N GLY A 36 -87.77 26.52 99.57
CA GLY A 36 -87.02 25.46 98.90
C GLY A 36 -87.55 24.03 99.06
N LYS A 37 -88.73 23.80 99.66
CA LYS A 37 -89.37 22.46 99.78
C LYS A 37 -89.27 21.63 98.48
N SER A 38 -89.69 22.23 97.36
CA SER A 38 -89.64 21.64 96.02
C SER A 38 -88.22 21.30 95.54
N ASN A 39 -87.21 22.05 95.98
CA ASN A 39 -85.82 21.86 95.58
C ASN A 39 -85.19 20.62 96.23
N VAL A 40 -85.74 20.10 97.35
CA VAL A 40 -85.30 18.83 97.93
C VAL A 40 -85.60 17.65 96.98
N VAL A 41 -86.79 17.65 96.37
CA VAL A 41 -87.18 16.64 95.36
C VAL A 41 -86.35 16.79 94.08
N ASP A 42 -86.05 18.03 93.68
CA ASP A 42 -85.17 18.29 92.52
C ASP A 42 -83.73 17.82 92.79
N ALA A 43 -83.22 17.98 94.01
CA ALA A 43 -81.89 17.51 94.42
C ALA A 43 -81.78 15.99 94.33
N ILE A 44 -82.78 15.26 94.87
CA ILE A 44 -82.88 13.79 94.78
C ILE A 44 -82.87 13.33 93.31
N ARG A 45 -83.68 13.95 92.44
CA ARG A 45 -83.73 13.63 91.01
C ARG A 45 -82.41 13.90 90.29
N TRP A 46 -81.75 15.01 90.61
CA TRP A 46 -80.51 15.42 89.99
C TRP A 46 -79.34 14.49 90.35
N VAL A 47 -79.19 14.10 91.62
CA VAL A 47 -78.15 13.14 92.04
C VAL A 47 -78.40 11.72 91.51
N MET A 48 -79.66 11.32 91.37
CA MET A 48 -80.03 10.04 90.73
C MET A 48 -79.80 10.04 89.20
N GLY A 49 -79.47 11.19 88.59
CA GLY A 49 -78.99 11.28 87.20
C GLY A 49 -79.87 12.06 86.22
N GLU A 50 -80.83 12.88 86.66
CA GLU A 50 -81.62 13.73 85.75
C GLU A 50 -80.73 14.74 85.01
N GLN A 51 -80.84 14.79 83.68
CA GLN A 51 -80.07 15.69 82.79
C GLN A 51 -80.93 16.83 82.21
N SER A 52 -82.25 16.75 82.30
CA SER A 52 -83.15 17.81 81.83
C SER A 52 -83.24 18.94 82.86
N ALA A 53 -82.58 20.07 82.58
CA ALA A 53 -82.75 21.33 83.32
C ALA A 53 -84.23 21.71 83.51
N LYS A 54 -85.03 21.52 82.45
CA LYS A 54 -86.49 21.76 82.46
C LYS A 54 -87.22 20.89 83.48
N ASN A 55 -86.86 19.61 83.62
CA ASN A 55 -87.46 18.71 84.62
C ASN A 55 -87.04 19.08 86.05
N LEU A 56 -85.90 19.75 86.18
CA LEU A 56 -85.37 20.33 87.42
C LEU A 56 -85.79 21.79 87.58
N ARG A 57 -86.80 22.29 86.84
CA ARG A 57 -87.35 23.65 86.95
C ARG A 57 -86.32 24.79 86.74
N GLY A 58 -85.22 24.51 86.03
CA GLY A 58 -84.26 25.49 85.52
C GLY A 58 -84.44 25.78 84.03
N ARG A 59 -83.71 26.79 83.52
CA ARG A 59 -83.53 27.06 82.09
C ARG A 59 -82.28 26.33 81.57
N GLY A 60 -81.18 26.46 82.31
CA GLY A 60 -79.91 25.76 82.11
C GLY A 60 -79.60 24.74 83.21
N MET A 61 -78.51 24.00 83.06
CA MET A 61 -78.03 23.05 84.09
C MET A 61 -77.27 23.81 85.19
N GLU A 62 -76.63 24.91 84.83
CA GLU A 62 -75.98 25.90 85.68
C GLU A 62 -76.94 26.55 86.71
N ASP A 63 -78.25 26.64 86.42
CA ASP A 63 -79.29 27.10 87.36
C ASP A 63 -79.46 26.17 88.58
N VAL A 64 -78.84 24.98 88.56
CA VAL A 64 -78.76 24.08 89.71
C VAL A 64 -77.82 24.63 90.79
N ILE A 65 -76.83 25.46 90.42
CA ILE A 65 -75.88 26.07 91.36
C ILE A 65 -76.50 27.32 92.00
N PHE A 66 -76.31 27.51 93.31
CA PHE A 66 -76.74 28.71 94.02
C PHE A 66 -76.16 29.96 93.36
N ASN A 67 -77.06 30.77 92.78
CA ASN A 67 -76.69 31.94 91.98
C ASN A 67 -76.60 33.25 92.79
N GLY A 68 -76.51 33.12 94.12
CA GLY A 68 -76.45 34.25 95.05
C GLY A 68 -77.82 34.72 95.52
N SER A 69 -77.80 35.64 96.49
CA SER A 69 -78.92 36.50 96.88
C SER A 69 -78.35 37.87 97.28
N GLU A 70 -79.22 38.84 97.58
CA GLU A 70 -78.83 40.23 97.90
C GLU A 70 -77.73 40.35 98.97
N ASN A 71 -77.69 39.41 99.93
CA ASN A 71 -76.74 39.38 101.04
C ASN A 71 -75.65 38.29 100.92
N LYS A 72 -75.66 37.45 99.86
CA LYS A 72 -74.82 36.24 99.79
C LYS A 72 -74.30 35.97 98.36
N PRO A 73 -72.98 35.83 98.14
CA PRO A 73 -72.40 35.68 96.80
C PRO A 73 -72.77 34.33 96.15
N PRO A 74 -72.76 34.26 94.79
CA PRO A 74 -72.93 33.00 94.07
C PRO A 74 -71.81 31.99 94.40
N LEU A 75 -72.18 30.71 94.49
CA LEU A 75 -71.21 29.62 94.66
C LEU A 75 -70.73 29.10 93.30
N SER A 76 -69.53 28.53 93.26
CA SER A 76 -68.88 28.00 92.04
C SER A 76 -69.26 26.56 91.70
N MET A 77 -69.86 25.82 92.64
CA MET A 77 -70.19 24.40 92.53
C MET A 77 -71.43 24.07 93.37
N ALA A 78 -72.22 23.08 92.91
CA ALA A 78 -73.24 22.41 93.70
C ALA A 78 -72.84 20.94 93.92
N GLU A 79 -73.01 20.43 95.15
CA GLU A 79 -72.87 19.01 95.50
C GLU A 79 -74.17 18.52 96.15
N VAL A 80 -74.63 17.34 95.70
CA VAL A 80 -75.68 16.58 96.38
C VAL A 80 -75.19 15.16 96.57
N SER A 81 -75.27 14.66 97.80
CA SER A 81 -74.97 13.27 98.15
C SER A 81 -76.20 12.61 98.77
N LEU A 82 -76.70 11.54 98.15
CA LEU A 82 -77.85 10.77 98.59
C LEU A 82 -77.41 9.37 99.02
N THR A 83 -77.60 9.07 100.30
CA THR A 83 -77.21 7.81 100.93
C THR A 83 -78.42 6.92 101.12
N PHE A 84 -78.32 5.70 100.58
CA PHE A 84 -79.31 4.64 100.71
C PHE A 84 -78.84 3.58 101.70
N ILE A 85 -79.76 3.06 102.50
CA ILE A 85 -79.64 1.73 103.11
C ILE A 85 -79.99 0.70 102.04
N VAL A 86 -79.19 -0.36 102.01
CA VAL A 86 -79.37 -1.54 101.17
C VAL A 86 -79.81 -2.69 102.06
N ASP A 87 -80.87 -3.38 101.66
CA ASP A 87 -81.38 -4.57 102.34
C ASP A 87 -80.88 -5.81 101.56
N ASP A 88 -80.62 -6.95 102.21
CA ASP A 88 -80.06 -8.15 101.55
C ASP A 88 -80.94 -8.71 100.41
N THR A 89 -82.20 -8.27 100.32
CA THR A 89 -83.13 -8.57 99.23
C THR A 89 -82.94 -7.70 97.97
N ASP A 90 -82.15 -6.64 98.01
CA ASP A 90 -81.93 -5.72 96.87
C ASP A 90 -81.02 -6.33 95.79
N GLN A 91 -81.55 -6.48 94.56
CA GLN A 91 -80.77 -6.94 93.40
C GLN A 91 -79.90 -5.82 92.80
N LEU A 92 -78.87 -5.43 93.54
CA LEU A 92 -77.81 -4.50 93.14
C LEU A 92 -76.92 -5.04 92.01
N ALA A 93 -76.09 -4.16 91.44
CA ALA A 93 -74.98 -4.58 90.60
C ALA A 93 -73.91 -5.32 91.44
N PRO A 94 -73.27 -6.41 90.96
CA PRO A 94 -72.38 -7.24 91.77
C PRO A 94 -71.24 -6.47 92.47
N GLN A 95 -70.72 -5.43 91.81
CA GLN A 95 -69.66 -4.55 92.34
C GLN A 95 -70.07 -3.70 93.57
N TYR A 96 -71.37 -3.65 93.91
CA TYR A 96 -71.92 -2.95 95.07
C TYR A 96 -72.71 -3.90 96.00
N GLN A 97 -72.68 -5.20 95.75
CA GLN A 97 -73.35 -6.20 96.58
C GLN A 97 -72.55 -6.41 97.88
N GLY A 98 -73.24 -6.47 99.02
CA GLY A 98 -72.61 -6.57 100.35
C GLY A 98 -72.20 -5.25 101.00
N PHE A 99 -72.47 -4.10 100.38
CA PHE A 99 -72.44 -2.80 101.07
C PHE A 99 -73.79 -2.54 101.76
N SER A 100 -73.80 -2.35 103.08
CA SER A 100 -75.02 -2.00 103.83
C SER A 100 -75.54 -0.59 103.53
N GLU A 101 -74.65 0.32 103.12
CA GLU A 101 -74.99 1.68 102.71
C GLU A 101 -74.28 2.06 101.40
N VAL A 102 -75.01 2.71 100.51
CA VAL A 102 -74.50 3.22 99.23
C VAL A 102 -74.80 4.72 99.13
N THR A 103 -73.74 5.54 99.06
CA THR A 103 -73.85 6.98 98.80
C THR A 103 -73.59 7.26 97.33
N VAL A 104 -74.58 7.81 96.64
CA VAL A 104 -74.43 8.40 95.30
C VAL A 104 -74.22 9.90 95.47
N THR A 105 -73.16 10.44 94.87
CA THR A 105 -72.84 11.88 94.88
C THR A 105 -72.79 12.40 93.46
N ARG A 106 -73.35 13.59 93.24
CA ARG A 106 -73.18 14.36 92.01
C ARG A 106 -72.69 15.76 92.34
N ARG A 107 -71.77 16.25 91.52
CA ARG A 107 -71.34 17.65 91.51
C ARG A 107 -71.56 18.28 90.14
N LEU A 108 -71.68 19.60 90.11
CA LEU A 108 -71.60 20.41 88.91
C LEU A 108 -70.84 21.69 89.23
N PHE A 109 -69.84 22.01 88.43
CA PHE A 109 -69.05 23.22 88.50
C PHE A 109 -69.54 24.25 87.47
N ARG A 110 -69.33 25.55 87.71
CA ARG A 110 -69.77 26.64 86.80
C ARG A 110 -69.14 26.62 85.40
N ASN A 111 -68.10 25.83 85.17
CA ASN A 111 -67.52 25.61 83.83
C ASN A 111 -68.31 24.57 83.00
N GLY A 112 -69.30 23.89 83.59
CA GLY A 112 -70.10 22.85 82.96
C GLY A 112 -69.72 21.42 83.35
N ASP A 113 -68.58 21.21 84.00
CA ASP A 113 -68.11 19.87 84.38
C ASP A 113 -69.02 19.24 85.45
N SER A 114 -69.41 17.98 85.24
CA SER A 114 -70.19 17.19 86.19
C SER A 114 -69.38 15.99 86.69
N GLU A 115 -69.06 15.96 87.98
CA GLU A 115 -68.53 14.74 88.62
C GLU A 115 -69.67 13.85 89.11
N TYR A 116 -69.46 12.54 88.99
CA TYR A 116 -70.36 11.49 89.43
C TYR A 116 -69.55 10.53 90.30
N LEU A 117 -70.02 10.24 91.52
CA LEU A 117 -69.33 9.35 92.43
C LEU A 117 -70.31 8.36 93.08
N ILE A 118 -69.86 7.13 93.27
CA ILE A 118 -70.54 6.12 94.10
C ILE A 118 -69.56 5.69 95.19
N ASN A 119 -69.97 5.77 96.45
CA ASN A 119 -69.12 5.54 97.63
C ASN A 119 -67.77 6.30 97.55
N LYS A 120 -67.85 7.58 97.15
CA LYS A 120 -66.70 8.50 96.90
C LYS A 120 -65.76 8.10 95.76
N THR A 121 -66.04 7.02 95.03
CA THR A 121 -65.26 6.59 93.86
C THR A 121 -65.84 7.23 92.59
N LEU A 122 -64.99 7.87 91.77
CA LEU A 122 -65.42 8.47 90.50
C LEU A 122 -65.99 7.40 89.55
N CYS A 123 -67.12 7.71 88.94
CA CYS A 123 -67.83 6.85 88.00
C CYS A 123 -68.41 7.68 86.84
N ARG A 124 -69.08 7.03 85.88
CA ARG A 124 -69.82 7.71 84.80
C ARG A 124 -71.29 7.83 85.19
N LEU A 125 -72.00 8.78 84.57
CA LEU A 125 -73.46 8.86 84.70
C LEU A 125 -74.15 7.53 84.32
N LEU A 126 -73.62 6.80 83.33
CA LEU A 126 -74.14 5.47 82.95
C LEU A 126 -74.10 4.47 84.12
N ASP A 127 -73.08 4.54 84.96
CA ASP A 127 -72.91 3.62 86.08
C ASP A 127 -73.90 3.95 87.22
N ILE A 128 -74.23 5.23 87.42
CA ILE A 128 -75.33 5.67 88.29
C ILE A 128 -76.69 5.27 87.70
N THR A 129 -76.91 5.42 86.40
CA THR A 129 -78.21 5.03 85.82
C THR A 129 -78.40 3.51 85.85
N GLU A 130 -77.36 2.69 85.63
CA GLU A 130 -77.44 1.22 85.80
C GLU A 130 -77.65 0.78 87.26
N LEU A 131 -77.17 1.55 88.25
CA LEU A 131 -77.40 1.28 89.68
C LEU A 131 -78.90 1.26 90.03
N PHE A 132 -79.67 2.20 89.47
CA PHE A 132 -81.12 2.31 89.67
C PHE A 132 -81.94 1.50 88.66
N LEU A 133 -81.31 0.90 87.65
CA LEU A 133 -82.01 0.23 86.55
C LEU A 133 -82.41 -1.19 86.95
N GLY A 134 -83.68 -1.31 87.36
CA GLY A 134 -84.32 -2.55 87.82
C GLY A 134 -84.72 -2.53 89.30
N THR A 135 -84.36 -1.49 90.08
CA THR A 135 -84.74 -1.37 91.50
C THR A 135 -86.10 -0.69 91.70
N GLY A 136 -86.75 -0.20 90.64
CA GLY A 136 -87.96 0.62 90.72
C GLY A 136 -87.72 2.09 91.17
N VAL A 137 -86.47 2.45 91.48
CA VAL A 137 -86.08 3.77 92.00
C VAL A 137 -85.25 4.54 90.95
N GLY A 138 -85.67 4.51 89.69
CA GLY A 138 -85.04 5.28 88.59
C GLY A 138 -85.49 6.75 88.54
N THR A 139 -84.73 7.61 87.86
CA THR A 139 -85.10 9.03 87.64
C THR A 139 -86.38 9.23 86.84
N LYS A 140 -86.77 8.23 86.03
CA LYS A 140 -88.01 8.19 85.25
C LYS A 140 -89.09 7.30 85.87
N ALA A 141 -88.76 6.61 86.96
CA ALA A 141 -89.65 5.63 87.56
C ALA A 141 -90.86 6.28 88.22
N TYR A 142 -91.88 5.46 88.46
CA TYR A 142 -93.12 5.81 89.15
C TYR A 142 -92.91 6.31 90.60
N SER A 143 -91.73 6.09 91.18
CA SER A 143 -91.41 6.40 92.58
C SER A 143 -91.33 7.89 92.92
N ILE A 144 -91.17 8.81 91.94
CA ILE A 144 -91.09 10.25 92.19
C ILE A 144 -92.19 11.02 91.45
N ILE A 145 -93.38 11.05 92.07
CA ILE A 145 -94.58 11.72 91.54
C ILE A 145 -94.48 13.24 91.71
N GLU A 146 -94.67 13.99 90.61
CA GLU A 146 -94.81 15.46 90.64
C GLU A 146 -96.27 15.91 90.71
N GLN A 147 -96.47 17.16 91.13
CA GLN A 147 -97.67 17.92 90.82
C GLN A 147 -97.96 17.85 89.30
N GLY A 148 -99.13 17.33 88.93
CA GLY A 148 -99.53 17.11 87.53
C GLY A 148 -99.09 15.78 86.91
N ARG A 149 -98.10 15.06 87.45
CA ARG A 149 -97.61 13.77 86.89
C ARG A 149 -98.71 12.70 86.84
N VAL A 150 -99.61 12.68 87.83
CA VAL A 150 -100.76 11.76 87.87
C VAL A 150 -101.67 11.97 86.66
N GLY A 151 -102.02 13.23 86.35
CA GLY A 151 -102.82 13.56 85.16
C GLY A 151 -102.11 13.20 83.85
N LEU A 152 -100.79 13.39 83.80
CA LEU A 152 -99.96 12.99 82.65
C LEU A 152 -99.95 11.46 82.42
N ILE A 153 -99.95 10.64 83.48
CA ILE A 153 -100.01 9.17 83.36
C ILE A 153 -101.39 8.71 82.83
N VAL A 154 -102.47 9.41 83.19
CA VAL A 154 -103.82 9.12 82.68
C VAL A 154 -103.98 9.53 81.20
N SER A 155 -103.38 10.65 80.79
CA SER A 155 -103.45 11.16 79.40
C SER A 155 -102.29 10.74 78.47
N SER A 156 -101.29 10.01 78.99
CA SER A 156 -100.12 9.54 78.23
C SER A 156 -100.51 8.65 77.03
N LYS A 157 -99.72 8.72 75.95
CA LYS A 157 -99.86 7.80 74.82
C LYS A 157 -99.55 6.34 75.23
N PRO A 158 -100.03 5.33 74.47
CA PRO A 158 -99.75 3.92 74.75
C PRO A 158 -98.26 3.59 74.83
N GLU A 159 -97.41 4.24 74.03
CA GLU A 159 -95.96 4.03 73.99
C GLU A 159 -95.27 4.52 75.27
N ASP A 160 -95.66 5.70 75.75
CA ASP A 160 -95.15 6.27 77.00
C ASP A 160 -95.62 5.44 78.21
N ARG A 161 -96.89 5.03 78.22
CA ARG A 161 -97.46 4.15 79.24
C ARG A 161 -96.77 2.79 79.26
N ARG A 162 -96.41 2.26 78.09
CA ARG A 162 -95.65 1.01 77.95
C ARG A 162 -94.27 1.09 78.59
N HIS A 163 -93.57 2.23 78.52
CA HIS A 163 -92.29 2.40 79.24
C HIS A 163 -92.48 2.25 80.75
N LEU A 164 -93.51 2.89 81.32
CA LEU A 164 -93.80 2.80 82.77
C LEU A 164 -94.12 1.35 83.20
N LEU A 165 -94.88 0.61 82.38
CA LEU A 165 -95.19 -0.80 82.63
C LEU A 165 -93.95 -1.71 82.51
N GLU A 166 -93.08 -1.48 81.52
CA GLU A 166 -91.85 -2.25 81.32
C GLU A 166 -90.77 -1.97 82.37
N GLU A 167 -90.77 -0.76 82.94
CA GLU A 167 -89.94 -0.36 84.08
C GLU A 167 -90.46 -0.96 85.40
N ALA A 168 -91.78 -0.96 85.63
CA ALA A 168 -92.41 -1.65 86.76
C ALA A 168 -92.23 -3.18 86.70
N ALA A 169 -92.20 -3.77 85.49
CA ALA A 169 -91.91 -5.19 85.27
C ALA A 169 -90.40 -5.53 85.27
N GLY A 170 -89.51 -4.56 85.49
CA GLY A 170 -88.04 -4.75 85.53
C GLY A 170 -87.36 -5.13 84.20
N VAL A 171 -88.12 -5.37 83.13
CA VAL A 171 -87.58 -5.89 81.85
C VAL A 171 -86.71 -4.90 81.08
N THR A 172 -86.76 -3.61 81.42
CA THR A 172 -85.97 -2.54 80.81
C THR A 172 -84.47 -2.83 80.80
N LYS A 173 -83.92 -3.48 81.85
CA LYS A 173 -82.50 -3.85 81.97
C LYS A 173 -82.06 -4.81 80.86
N TYR A 174 -82.85 -5.85 80.64
CA TYR A 174 -82.60 -6.85 79.61
C TYR A 174 -82.78 -6.28 78.21
N LYS A 175 -83.81 -5.45 77.99
CA LYS A 175 -84.04 -4.78 76.69
C LYS A 175 -82.92 -3.82 76.31
N ALA A 176 -82.45 -3.00 77.25
CA ALA A 176 -81.34 -2.07 77.02
C ALA A 176 -80.06 -2.82 76.63
N ARG A 177 -79.71 -3.88 77.39
CA ARG A 177 -78.54 -4.72 77.10
C ARG A 177 -78.67 -5.46 75.76
N ARG A 178 -79.83 -6.01 75.43
CA ARG A 178 -80.08 -6.66 74.13
C ARG A 178 -79.89 -5.70 72.96
N LYS A 179 -80.47 -4.50 73.04
CA LYS A 179 -80.36 -3.45 71.99
C LYS A 179 -78.94 -2.89 71.84
N ALA A 180 -78.15 -2.88 72.91
CA ALA A 180 -76.73 -2.54 72.85
C ALA A 180 -75.90 -3.65 72.18
N ALA A 181 -76.23 -4.93 72.44
CA ALA A 181 -75.58 -6.08 71.80
C ALA A 181 -75.91 -6.18 70.30
N GLU A 182 -77.19 -6.06 69.93
CA GLU A 182 -77.69 -6.02 68.53
C GLU A 182 -76.87 -5.02 67.70
N ARG A 183 -76.80 -3.76 68.15
CA ARG A 183 -76.02 -2.69 67.50
C ARG A 183 -74.52 -2.96 67.41
N LYS A 184 -73.95 -3.69 68.38
CA LYS A 184 -72.53 -4.05 68.36
C LYS A 184 -72.26 -5.18 67.36
N MET A 185 -73.20 -6.09 67.17
CA MET A 185 -73.12 -7.13 66.12
C MET A 185 -73.23 -6.48 64.72
N GLU A 186 -74.25 -5.66 64.48
CA GLU A 186 -74.43 -4.89 63.24
C GLU A 186 -73.15 -4.12 62.83
N ALA A 187 -72.53 -3.43 63.79
CA ALA A 187 -71.27 -2.70 63.56
C ALA A 187 -70.06 -3.62 63.35
N THR A 188 -70.08 -4.86 63.86
CA THR A 188 -69.00 -5.84 63.65
C THR A 188 -69.11 -6.47 62.26
N ASP A 189 -70.33 -6.82 61.83
CA ASP A 189 -70.58 -7.40 60.50
C ASP A 189 -70.22 -6.40 59.38
N ALA A 190 -70.55 -5.12 59.55
CA ALA A 190 -70.12 -4.05 58.64
C ALA A 190 -68.59 -3.92 58.53
N ASN A 191 -67.86 -4.15 59.63
CA ASN A 191 -66.40 -4.17 59.62
C ASN A 191 -65.83 -5.43 58.94
N LEU A 192 -66.45 -6.60 59.13
CA LEU A 192 -66.05 -7.85 58.47
C LEU A 192 -66.23 -7.79 56.95
N LEU A 193 -67.33 -7.20 56.46
CA LEU A 193 -67.53 -6.94 55.03
C LEU A 193 -66.40 -6.09 54.46
N ARG A 194 -66.08 -4.95 55.10
CA ARG A 194 -64.97 -4.07 54.70
C ARG A 194 -63.61 -4.78 54.68
N VAL A 195 -63.31 -5.65 55.65
CA VAL A 195 -62.07 -6.44 55.67
C VAL A 195 -62.05 -7.45 54.52
N THR A 196 -63.19 -8.06 54.20
CA THR A 196 -63.34 -8.99 53.06
C THR A 196 -63.09 -8.28 51.73
N ASP A 197 -63.66 -7.09 51.53
CA ASP A 197 -63.43 -6.28 50.32
C ASP A 197 -61.96 -5.90 50.13
N ILE A 198 -61.29 -5.44 51.20
CA ILE A 198 -59.86 -5.11 51.19
C ILE A 198 -59.02 -6.34 50.84
N THR A 199 -59.36 -7.51 51.40
CA THR A 199 -58.65 -8.77 51.12
C THR A 199 -58.80 -9.16 49.64
N ASN A 200 -60.03 -9.14 49.12
CA ASN A 200 -60.33 -9.37 47.70
C ASN A 200 -59.61 -8.39 46.75
N GLU A 201 -59.33 -7.16 47.18
CA GLU A 201 -58.55 -6.20 46.39
C GLU A 201 -57.05 -6.50 46.43
N LEU A 202 -56.51 -6.82 47.62
CA LEU A 202 -55.11 -7.18 47.81
C LEU A 202 -54.73 -8.45 47.05
N GLU A 203 -55.59 -9.46 47.01
CA GLU A 203 -55.38 -10.67 46.19
C GLU A 203 -55.26 -10.34 44.69
N LYS A 204 -56.17 -9.52 44.15
CA LYS A 204 -56.12 -9.08 42.75
C LYS A 204 -54.83 -8.31 42.42
N ARG A 205 -54.37 -7.45 43.35
CA ARG A 205 -53.10 -6.73 43.23
C ARG A 205 -51.90 -7.69 43.27
N LEU A 206 -51.90 -8.67 44.18
CA LEU A 206 -50.85 -9.68 44.31
C LEU A 206 -50.77 -10.59 43.08
N ASP A 207 -51.90 -10.99 42.51
CA ASP A 207 -51.95 -11.85 41.32
C ASP A 207 -51.45 -11.11 40.07
N ALA A 208 -51.80 -9.82 39.93
CA ALA A 208 -51.22 -8.96 38.89
C ALA A 208 -49.70 -8.81 39.05
N LEU A 209 -49.20 -8.58 40.27
CA LEU A 209 -47.77 -8.46 40.57
C LEU A 209 -47.01 -9.78 40.32
N SER A 210 -47.60 -10.93 40.66
CA SER A 210 -47.09 -12.28 40.36
C SER A 210 -46.89 -12.50 38.86
N ARG A 211 -47.86 -12.07 38.03
CA ARG A 211 -47.75 -12.11 36.56
C ARG A 211 -46.63 -11.19 36.05
N GLN A 212 -46.47 -10.00 36.63
CA GLN A 212 -45.38 -9.07 36.28
C GLN A 212 -44.01 -9.63 36.65
N ALA A 213 -43.84 -10.20 37.85
CA ALA A 213 -42.60 -10.82 38.31
C ALA A 213 -42.17 -11.98 37.39
N LYS A 214 -43.09 -12.89 37.05
CA LYS A 214 -42.84 -13.99 36.10
C LYS A 214 -42.43 -13.49 34.71
N LYS A 215 -43.01 -12.37 34.24
CA LYS A 215 -42.60 -11.71 32.98
C LYS A 215 -41.20 -11.11 33.07
N ALA A 216 -40.86 -10.46 34.19
CA ALA A 216 -39.54 -9.87 34.43
C ALA A 216 -38.44 -10.93 34.55
N GLU A 217 -38.69 -12.07 35.20
CA GLU A 217 -37.78 -13.22 35.20
C GLU A 217 -37.54 -13.79 33.81
N LYS A 218 -38.61 -14.00 33.03
CA LYS A 218 -38.50 -14.51 31.65
C LYS A 218 -37.70 -13.54 30.79
N TYR A 219 -37.88 -12.23 30.95
CA TYR A 219 -37.05 -11.21 30.31
C TYR A 219 -35.57 -11.29 30.75
N LYS A 220 -35.28 -11.40 32.06
CA LYS A 220 -33.90 -11.57 32.55
C LYS A 220 -33.22 -12.81 31.96
N LYS A 221 -33.91 -13.96 31.96
CA LYS A 221 -33.42 -15.24 31.40
C LYS A 221 -33.16 -15.13 29.89
N LEU A 222 -34.07 -14.51 29.13
CA LEU A 222 -33.88 -14.28 27.68
C LEU A 222 -32.75 -13.28 27.39
N LYS A 223 -32.61 -12.20 28.17
CA LYS A 223 -31.53 -11.20 28.02
C LYS A 223 -30.15 -11.70 28.46
N ALA A 224 -30.09 -12.73 29.31
CA ALA A 224 -28.85 -13.48 29.52
C ALA A 224 -28.50 -14.26 28.24
N ARG A 225 -29.37 -15.19 27.82
CA ARG A 225 -29.15 -16.03 26.63
C ARG A 225 -28.87 -15.24 25.34
N MET A 226 -29.50 -14.07 25.16
CA MET A 226 -29.23 -13.16 24.05
C MET A 226 -27.77 -12.67 24.07
N ARG A 227 -27.31 -12.12 25.20
CA ARG A 227 -25.93 -11.65 25.36
C ARG A 227 -24.91 -12.78 25.21
N ASP A 228 -25.26 -13.99 25.66
CA ASP A 228 -24.39 -15.16 25.47
C ASP A 228 -24.25 -15.47 23.98
N ILE A 229 -25.34 -15.47 23.21
CA ILE A 229 -25.33 -15.68 21.75
C ILE A 229 -24.56 -14.54 21.04
N ASP A 230 -24.80 -13.29 21.42
CA ASP A 230 -24.11 -12.12 20.87
C ASP A 230 -22.58 -12.22 21.10
N LEU A 231 -22.16 -12.67 22.29
CA LEU A 231 -20.76 -12.88 22.64
C LEU A 231 -20.13 -14.03 21.85
N HIS A 232 -20.84 -15.15 21.65
CA HIS A 232 -20.35 -16.26 20.82
C HIS A 232 -20.18 -15.81 19.36
N ALA A 233 -21.15 -15.08 18.80
CA ALA A 233 -21.09 -14.56 17.44
C ALA A 233 -19.95 -13.54 17.25
N ALA A 234 -19.77 -12.62 18.20
CA ALA A 234 -18.65 -11.67 18.20
C ALA A 234 -17.29 -12.39 18.30
N THR A 235 -17.18 -13.41 19.16
CA THR A 235 -15.96 -14.21 19.32
C THR A 235 -15.63 -14.98 18.03
N HIS A 236 -16.62 -15.61 17.38
CA HIS A 236 -16.41 -16.28 16.10
C HIS A 236 -15.92 -15.31 15.03
N ARG A 237 -16.57 -14.13 14.90
CA ARG A 237 -16.16 -13.12 13.92
C ARG A 237 -14.76 -12.53 14.22
N GLN A 238 -14.37 -12.43 15.48
CA GLN A 238 -13.02 -12.03 15.89
C GLN A 238 -11.97 -13.09 15.51
N LEU A 239 -12.28 -14.38 15.68
CA LEU A 239 -11.41 -15.48 15.26
C LEU A 239 -11.25 -15.55 13.73
N GLU A 240 -12.33 -15.37 12.97
CA GLU A 240 -12.28 -15.23 11.51
C GLU A 240 -11.32 -14.10 11.08
N LEU A 241 -11.50 -12.90 11.65
CA LEU A 241 -10.68 -11.73 11.34
C LEU A 241 -9.21 -11.91 11.77
N MET A 242 -8.93 -12.65 12.85
CA MET A 242 -7.57 -13.00 13.24
C MET A 242 -6.92 -13.98 12.26
N ALA A 243 -7.66 -14.97 11.75
CA ALA A 243 -7.17 -15.90 10.75
C ALA A 243 -6.94 -15.21 9.39
N GLU A 244 -7.88 -14.38 8.95
CA GLU A 244 -7.77 -13.55 7.74
C GLU A 244 -6.56 -12.60 7.83
N LYS A 245 -6.41 -11.88 8.95
CA LYS A 245 -5.24 -11.04 9.23
C LYS A 245 -3.93 -11.85 9.14
N LYS A 246 -3.86 -13.02 9.77
CA LYS A 246 -2.64 -13.86 9.74
C LYS A 246 -2.28 -14.31 8.33
N MET A 247 -3.26 -14.72 7.51
CA MET A 247 -2.99 -15.07 6.11
C MET A 247 -2.53 -13.87 5.28
N LEU A 248 -3.15 -12.69 5.48
CA LEU A 248 -2.74 -11.46 4.80
C LEU A 248 -1.33 -11.02 5.22
N GLN A 249 -0.95 -11.19 6.49
CA GLN A 249 0.42 -10.94 6.95
C GLN A 249 1.44 -11.87 6.28
N SER A 250 1.21 -13.20 6.29
CA SER A 250 2.11 -14.14 5.60
C SER A 250 2.20 -13.89 4.10
N ARG A 251 1.11 -13.43 3.47
CA ARG A 251 1.10 -13.06 2.04
C ARG A 251 1.89 -11.79 1.78
N LEU A 252 1.82 -10.80 2.67
CA LEU A 252 2.61 -9.56 2.60
C LEU A 252 4.11 -9.84 2.81
N GLU A 253 4.45 -10.72 3.74
CA GLU A 253 5.82 -11.19 4.00
C GLU A 253 6.40 -11.90 2.76
N ASN A 254 5.64 -12.81 2.15
CA ASN A 254 6.04 -13.47 0.90
C ASN A 254 6.24 -12.47 -0.24
N LEU A 255 5.26 -11.59 -0.51
CA LEU A 255 5.36 -10.57 -1.55
C LEU A 255 6.54 -9.62 -1.32
N GLY A 256 6.83 -9.24 -0.07
CA GLY A 256 8.00 -8.44 0.28
C GLY A 256 9.34 -9.18 0.13
N SER A 257 9.33 -10.51 0.06
CA SER A 257 10.51 -11.32 -0.31
C SER A 257 10.67 -11.44 -1.83
N GLU A 258 9.57 -11.65 -2.57
CA GLU A 258 9.53 -11.65 -4.04
C GLU A 258 9.95 -10.29 -4.63
N GLU A 259 9.55 -9.19 -3.99
CA GLU A 259 9.96 -7.83 -4.33
C GLU A 259 11.47 -7.62 -4.15
N ARG A 260 12.04 -8.06 -3.02
CA ARG A 260 13.51 -7.97 -2.76
C ARG A 260 14.31 -8.79 -3.76
N GLU A 261 13.95 -10.05 -3.97
CA GLU A 261 14.58 -10.92 -4.96
C GLU A 261 14.51 -10.33 -6.38
N SER A 262 13.42 -9.61 -6.69
CA SER A 262 13.27 -8.91 -7.97
C SER A 262 14.09 -7.63 -8.07
N LEU A 263 14.21 -6.86 -6.98
CA LEU A 263 15.08 -5.67 -6.91
C LEU A 263 16.56 -6.06 -6.98
N ASP A 264 16.97 -7.16 -6.35
CA ASP A 264 18.35 -7.64 -6.39
C ASP A 264 18.71 -8.18 -7.78
N ARG A 265 17.81 -8.93 -8.44
CA ARG A 265 17.95 -9.28 -9.87
C ARG A 265 18.04 -8.06 -10.80
N VAL A 266 17.36 -6.95 -10.50
CA VAL A 266 17.50 -5.71 -11.27
C VAL A 266 18.90 -5.12 -11.11
N LYS A 267 19.47 -5.10 -9.89
CA LYS A 267 20.85 -4.63 -9.66
C LYS A 267 21.87 -5.50 -10.40
N GLU A 268 21.76 -6.82 -10.33
CA GLU A 268 22.65 -7.75 -11.05
C GLU A 268 22.62 -7.52 -12.58
N LEU A 269 21.44 -7.19 -13.12
CA LEU A 269 21.27 -6.83 -14.53
C LEU A 269 21.85 -5.44 -14.84
N GLU A 270 21.71 -4.45 -13.96
CA GLU A 270 22.31 -3.11 -14.11
C GLU A 270 23.85 -3.15 -14.03
N GLU A 271 24.42 -3.93 -13.12
CA GLU A 271 25.87 -4.23 -13.04
C GLU A 271 26.35 -4.98 -14.30
N THR A 272 25.58 -5.94 -14.79
CA THR A 272 25.90 -6.64 -16.04
C THR A 272 25.83 -5.70 -17.26
N ILE A 273 24.84 -4.80 -17.31
CA ILE A 273 24.69 -3.80 -18.40
C ILE A 273 25.82 -2.77 -18.36
N THR A 274 26.19 -2.28 -17.18
CA THR A 274 27.30 -1.32 -17.05
C THR A 274 28.64 -1.98 -17.42
N ARG A 275 28.91 -3.22 -16.99
CA ARG A 275 30.09 -3.97 -17.43
C ARG A 275 30.09 -4.17 -18.96
N ARG A 276 28.99 -4.63 -19.56
CA ARG A 276 28.87 -4.78 -21.03
C ARG A 276 29.03 -3.46 -21.79
N ARG A 277 28.66 -2.31 -21.22
CA ARG A 277 28.96 -0.99 -21.80
C ARG A 277 30.45 -0.69 -21.78
N THR A 278 31.14 -0.91 -20.66
CA THR A 278 32.60 -0.70 -20.59
C THR A 278 33.39 -1.65 -21.48
N GLU A 279 32.93 -2.90 -21.65
CA GLU A 279 33.47 -3.85 -22.63
C GLU A 279 33.30 -3.32 -24.07
N LEU A 280 32.10 -2.84 -24.44
CA LEU A 280 31.80 -2.27 -25.76
C LEU A 280 32.55 -0.96 -26.03
N GLU A 281 32.75 -0.11 -25.02
CA GLU A 281 33.54 1.12 -25.12
C GLU A 281 35.02 0.80 -25.39
N ALA A 282 35.57 -0.24 -24.75
CA ALA A 282 36.92 -0.74 -25.03
C ALA A 282 37.03 -1.38 -26.43
N GLU A 283 36.07 -2.21 -26.84
CA GLU A 283 36.04 -2.80 -28.20
C GLU A 283 35.93 -1.74 -29.29
N THR A 284 35.07 -0.71 -29.11
CA THR A 284 34.93 0.37 -30.08
C THR A 284 36.14 1.29 -30.13
N ALA A 285 36.83 1.54 -29.01
CA ALA A 285 38.13 2.23 -29.01
C ALA A 285 39.21 1.42 -29.75
N ALA A 286 39.27 0.11 -29.54
CA ALA A 286 40.20 -0.78 -30.26
C ALA A 286 39.90 -0.83 -31.77
N LEU A 287 38.63 -0.87 -32.17
CA LEU A 287 38.21 -0.76 -33.58
C LEU A 287 38.56 0.60 -34.20
N GLN A 288 38.48 1.69 -33.45
CA GLN A 288 38.90 3.02 -33.92
C GLN A 288 40.42 3.10 -34.10
N ALA A 289 41.21 2.52 -33.19
CA ALA A 289 42.66 2.42 -33.33
C ALA A 289 43.05 1.58 -34.57
N LEU A 290 42.46 0.39 -34.72
CA LEU A 290 42.70 -0.47 -35.88
C LEU A 290 42.26 0.18 -37.21
N ALA A 291 41.15 0.94 -37.22
CA ALA A 291 40.73 1.70 -38.39
C ALA A 291 41.72 2.83 -38.74
N ALA A 292 42.34 3.46 -37.75
CA ALA A 292 43.40 4.44 -37.98
C ALA A 292 44.68 3.78 -38.52
N GLU A 293 45.08 2.61 -37.99
CA GLU A 293 46.20 1.81 -38.53
C GLU A 293 45.94 1.36 -39.97
N VAL A 294 44.74 0.87 -40.28
CA VAL A 294 44.34 0.53 -41.66
C VAL A 294 44.42 1.76 -42.55
N HIS A 295 43.96 2.93 -42.10
CA HIS A 295 44.03 4.15 -42.91
C HIS A 295 45.47 4.65 -43.15
N THR A 296 46.40 4.48 -42.19
CA THR A 296 47.82 4.78 -42.44
C THR A 296 48.45 3.76 -43.39
N LEU A 297 48.09 2.48 -43.29
CA LEU A 297 48.52 1.42 -44.21
C LEU A 297 47.98 1.61 -45.64
N GLU A 298 46.71 2.01 -45.80
CA GLU A 298 46.12 2.41 -47.07
C GLU A 298 46.85 3.61 -47.67
N SER A 299 47.18 4.60 -46.83
CA SER A 299 47.93 5.80 -47.25
C SER A 299 49.35 5.46 -47.72
N SER A 300 50.06 4.57 -47.00
CA SER A 300 51.36 4.07 -47.46
C SER A 300 51.23 3.23 -48.72
N LEU A 301 50.26 2.32 -48.80
CA LEU A 301 50.03 1.49 -49.98
C LEU A 301 49.68 2.34 -51.23
N GLN A 302 48.93 3.43 -51.05
CA GLN A 302 48.64 4.38 -52.13
C GLN A 302 49.93 5.07 -52.60
N ARG A 303 50.79 5.54 -51.68
CA ARG A 303 52.09 6.13 -52.00
C ARG A 303 52.99 5.13 -52.73
N ASP A 304 53.13 3.92 -52.19
CA ASP A 304 53.98 2.86 -52.74
C ASP A 304 53.45 2.40 -54.12
N THR A 305 52.13 2.45 -54.34
CA THR A 305 51.50 2.21 -55.65
C THR A 305 51.76 3.37 -56.64
N GLN A 306 51.83 4.62 -56.17
CA GLN A 306 52.24 5.76 -57.00
C GLN A 306 53.73 5.64 -57.38
N GLU A 307 54.59 5.26 -56.44
CA GLU A 307 56.01 4.99 -56.69
C GLU A 307 56.19 3.82 -57.69
N MET A 308 55.44 2.72 -57.51
CA MET A 308 55.45 1.58 -58.43
C MET A 308 54.85 1.87 -59.82
N THR A 309 53.87 2.78 -59.94
CA THR A 309 53.33 3.17 -61.26
C THR A 309 54.25 4.16 -61.97
N TYR A 310 54.95 5.03 -61.24
CA TYR A 310 56.05 5.83 -61.78
C TYR A 310 57.21 4.95 -62.27
N GLY A 311 57.69 4.01 -61.45
CA GLY A 311 58.76 3.08 -61.81
C GLY A 311 58.40 2.16 -62.99
N LYS A 312 57.15 1.70 -63.11
CA LYS A 312 56.67 0.97 -64.30
C LYS A 312 56.72 1.84 -65.56
N ARG A 313 56.37 3.12 -65.46
CA ARG A 313 56.37 4.05 -66.59
C ARG A 313 57.79 4.38 -67.08
N ASP A 314 58.73 4.55 -66.16
CA ASP A 314 60.16 4.69 -66.46
C ASP A 314 60.74 3.39 -67.07
N LEU A 315 60.31 2.22 -66.58
CA LEU A 315 60.64 0.92 -67.19
C LEU A 315 60.08 0.78 -68.62
N GLU A 316 58.87 1.26 -68.89
CA GLU A 316 58.29 1.28 -70.23
C GLU A 316 59.01 2.27 -71.16
N GLU A 317 59.37 3.46 -70.67
CA GLU A 317 60.12 4.44 -71.46
C GLU A 317 61.55 3.94 -71.77
N THR A 318 62.26 3.38 -70.79
CA THR A 318 63.59 2.78 -71.02
C THR A 318 63.53 1.58 -71.95
N ARG A 319 62.49 0.72 -71.86
CA ARG A 319 62.23 -0.34 -72.85
C ARG A 319 61.97 0.21 -74.25
N ALA A 320 61.23 1.31 -74.38
CA ALA A 320 60.99 1.96 -75.68
C ALA A 320 62.28 2.53 -76.28
N ARG A 321 63.16 3.13 -75.46
CA ARG A 321 64.51 3.57 -75.88
C ARG A 321 65.37 2.40 -76.35
N VAL A 322 65.36 1.27 -75.63
CA VAL A 322 66.08 0.04 -76.04
C VAL A 322 65.53 -0.54 -77.34
N ALA A 323 64.20 -0.59 -77.51
CA ALA A 323 63.58 -1.05 -78.76
C ALA A 323 63.93 -0.16 -79.97
N ALA A 324 63.98 1.16 -79.77
CA ALA A 324 64.42 2.09 -80.81
C ALA A 324 65.89 1.86 -81.21
N ALA A 325 66.78 1.70 -80.23
CA ALA A 325 68.19 1.38 -80.47
C ALA A 325 68.39 0.02 -81.15
N GLN A 326 67.53 -0.97 -80.87
CA GLN A 326 67.55 -2.27 -81.55
C GLN A 326 67.18 -2.15 -83.04
N VAL A 327 66.14 -1.36 -83.37
CA VAL A 327 65.76 -1.09 -84.77
C VAL A 327 66.86 -0.33 -85.52
N GLU A 328 67.56 0.58 -84.85
CA GLU A 328 68.72 1.28 -85.42
C GLU A 328 69.90 0.33 -85.68
N LEU A 329 70.18 -0.60 -84.75
CA LEU A 329 71.19 -1.65 -84.90
C LEU A 329 70.87 -2.61 -86.05
N ASP A 330 69.63 -3.07 -86.16
CA ASP A 330 69.19 -3.98 -87.23
C ASP A 330 69.30 -3.29 -88.62
N GLY A 331 69.01 -1.99 -88.70
CA GLY A 331 69.22 -1.17 -89.90
C GLY A 331 70.70 -1.01 -90.29
N LEU A 332 71.60 -0.95 -89.32
CA LEU A 332 73.06 -0.94 -89.55
C LEU A 332 73.57 -2.32 -90.01
N LEU A 333 73.01 -3.41 -89.48
CA LEU A 333 73.33 -4.77 -89.92
C LEU A 333 72.85 -5.03 -91.37
N ALA A 334 71.68 -4.53 -91.76
CA ALA A 334 71.21 -4.60 -93.14
C ALA A 334 72.15 -3.87 -94.12
N ARG A 335 72.60 -2.66 -93.77
CA ARG A 335 73.60 -1.93 -94.56
C ARG A 335 74.95 -2.66 -94.66
N LYS A 336 75.36 -3.34 -93.60
CA LYS A 336 76.57 -4.19 -93.60
C LYS A 336 76.43 -5.36 -94.58
N ALA A 337 75.26 -5.98 -94.65
CA ALA A 337 74.97 -7.05 -95.61
C ALA A 337 75.06 -6.55 -97.06
N GLU A 338 74.38 -5.45 -97.41
CA GLU A 338 74.44 -4.83 -98.75
C GLU A 338 75.90 -4.51 -99.18
N MET A 339 76.70 -3.97 -98.26
CA MET A 339 78.14 -3.71 -98.47
C MET A 339 78.93 -5.00 -98.73
N SER A 340 78.64 -6.09 -98.00
CA SER A 340 79.36 -7.36 -98.18
C SER A 340 79.05 -8.06 -99.50
N GLU A 341 77.79 -8.02 -99.97
CA GLU A 341 77.43 -8.55 -101.30
C GLU A 341 78.05 -7.72 -102.42
N ALA A 342 78.09 -6.39 -102.28
CA ALA A 342 78.75 -5.50 -103.23
C ALA A 342 80.27 -5.72 -103.33
N MET A 343 80.92 -6.06 -102.21
CA MET A 343 82.34 -6.46 -102.18
C MET A 343 82.56 -7.80 -102.88
N ALA A 344 81.79 -8.83 -102.53
CA ALA A 344 81.90 -10.17 -103.14
C ALA A 344 81.70 -10.14 -104.66
N ALA A 345 80.78 -9.30 -105.16
CA ALA A 345 80.57 -9.10 -106.59
C ALA A 345 81.80 -8.52 -107.31
N ARG A 346 82.58 -7.63 -106.66
CA ARG A 346 83.82 -7.06 -107.21
C ARG A 346 85.02 -8.01 -107.10
N GLU A 347 85.07 -8.85 -106.06
CA GLU A 347 86.08 -9.91 -105.96
C GLU A 347 85.89 -10.98 -107.06
N ALA A 348 84.64 -11.30 -107.41
CA ALA A 348 84.33 -12.19 -108.52
C ALA A 348 84.80 -11.65 -109.89
N GLU A 349 84.58 -10.36 -110.18
CA GLU A 349 85.10 -9.72 -111.40
C GLU A 349 86.65 -9.73 -111.45
N LEU A 350 87.31 -9.43 -110.32
CA LEU A 350 88.77 -9.47 -110.22
C LEU A 350 89.32 -10.90 -110.42
N SER A 351 88.63 -11.92 -109.92
CA SER A 351 88.98 -13.32 -110.18
C SER A 351 88.89 -13.69 -111.66
N GLY A 352 87.92 -13.14 -112.40
CA GLY A 352 87.80 -13.34 -113.85
C GLY A 352 88.99 -12.74 -114.62
N ILE A 353 89.41 -11.53 -114.25
CA ILE A 353 90.57 -10.85 -114.86
C ILE A 353 91.89 -11.57 -114.51
N ALA A 354 92.01 -12.13 -113.30
CA ALA A 354 93.17 -12.92 -112.89
C ALA A 354 93.31 -14.26 -113.64
N GLY A 355 92.23 -14.76 -114.24
CA GLY A 355 92.25 -15.96 -115.09
C GLY A 355 92.99 -15.74 -116.41
N SER A 356 92.55 -14.75 -117.20
CA SER A 356 93.11 -14.50 -118.55
C SER A 356 94.59 -14.11 -118.53
N TRP A 357 95.05 -13.41 -117.48
CA TRP A 357 96.48 -13.09 -117.33
C TRP A 357 97.39 -14.31 -117.23
N LYS A 358 96.90 -15.45 -116.70
CA LYS A 358 97.70 -16.68 -116.63
C LYS A 358 97.80 -17.41 -117.97
N GLU A 359 96.79 -17.29 -118.82
CA GLU A 359 96.79 -17.90 -120.16
C GLU A 359 97.78 -17.17 -121.08
N ASP A 360 97.78 -15.83 -121.04
CA ASP A 360 98.77 -14.99 -121.76
C ASP A 360 100.22 -15.21 -121.26
N GLU A 361 100.42 -15.40 -119.94
CA GLU A 361 101.76 -15.60 -119.37
C GLU A 361 102.38 -16.95 -119.77
N VAL A 362 101.58 -18.02 -119.85
CA VAL A 362 102.04 -19.34 -120.36
C VAL A 362 102.38 -19.26 -121.85
N ALA A 363 101.58 -18.57 -122.66
CA ALA A 363 101.85 -18.37 -124.09
C ALA A 363 103.19 -17.62 -124.34
N MET A 364 103.51 -16.63 -123.50
CA MET A 364 104.78 -15.89 -123.58
C MET A 364 106.01 -16.77 -123.34
N GLN A 365 105.95 -17.71 -122.38
CA GLN A 365 107.10 -18.54 -122.02
C GLN A 365 107.47 -19.55 -123.12
N VAL A 366 106.47 -20.17 -123.77
CA VAL A 366 106.70 -21.12 -124.87
C VAL A 366 107.46 -20.47 -126.04
N ALA A 367 107.09 -19.22 -126.38
CA ALA A 367 107.74 -18.47 -127.46
C ALA A 367 109.20 -18.06 -127.16
N GLN A 368 109.58 -17.92 -125.89
CA GLN A 368 110.95 -17.57 -125.51
C GLN A 368 111.91 -18.76 -125.60
N GLU A 369 111.46 -19.97 -125.27
CA GLU A 369 112.34 -21.14 -125.23
C GLU A 369 112.68 -21.68 -126.63
N GLU A 370 111.78 -21.54 -127.61
CA GLU A 370 112.10 -21.85 -129.03
C GLU A 370 113.18 -20.91 -129.59
N LEU A 371 113.04 -19.59 -129.36
CA LEU A 371 114.01 -18.59 -129.83
C LEU A 371 115.42 -18.85 -129.26
N ARG A 372 115.49 -19.27 -128.00
CA ARG A 372 116.74 -19.63 -127.33
C ARG A 372 117.42 -20.82 -128.02
N ARG A 373 116.65 -21.84 -128.39
CA ARG A 373 117.12 -23.09 -129.02
C ARG A 373 117.78 -22.86 -130.38
N VAL A 374 117.23 -21.97 -131.20
CA VAL A 374 117.77 -21.63 -132.53
C VAL A 374 119.14 -20.93 -132.44
N SER A 375 119.34 -20.07 -131.43
CA SER A 375 120.59 -19.32 -131.27
C SER A 375 121.81 -20.20 -130.95
N GLN A 376 121.61 -21.29 -130.21
CA GLN A 376 122.69 -22.19 -129.78
C GLN A 376 123.29 -22.98 -130.95
N LEU A 377 122.44 -23.41 -131.90
CA LEU A 377 122.87 -24.15 -133.10
C LEU A 377 123.74 -23.29 -134.04
N GLN A 378 123.53 -21.97 -134.08
CA GLN A 378 124.40 -21.07 -134.86
C GLN A 378 125.81 -20.97 -134.26
N THR A 379 125.95 -21.06 -132.92
CA THR A 379 127.26 -20.94 -132.27
C THR A 379 128.15 -22.19 -132.39
N GLU A 380 127.59 -23.41 -132.43
CA GLU A 380 128.39 -24.63 -132.60
C GLU A 380 129.06 -24.72 -134.00
N VAL A 381 128.34 -24.32 -135.05
CA VAL A 381 128.84 -24.43 -136.43
C VAL A 381 130.00 -23.46 -136.69
N ALA A 382 129.97 -22.27 -136.09
CA ALA A 382 131.07 -21.30 -136.20
C ALA A 382 132.38 -21.83 -135.60
N LEU A 383 132.32 -22.48 -134.42
CA LEU A 383 133.51 -22.90 -133.68
C LEU A 383 134.34 -23.96 -134.42
N ARG A 384 133.71 -24.85 -135.20
CA ARG A 384 134.41 -25.85 -136.02
C ARG A 384 135.25 -25.23 -137.14
N LEU A 385 134.85 -24.06 -137.65
CA LEU A 385 135.54 -23.40 -138.77
C LEU A 385 136.89 -22.78 -138.37
N GLU A 386 137.09 -22.47 -137.09
CA GLU A 386 138.34 -21.89 -136.58
C GLU A 386 139.38 -22.96 -136.22
N GLN A 387 138.95 -24.17 -135.84
CA GLN A 387 139.85 -25.24 -135.37
C GLN A 387 140.79 -25.75 -136.46
N GLU A 388 140.31 -25.98 -137.69
CA GLU A 388 141.19 -26.48 -138.76
C GLU A 388 142.19 -25.43 -139.27
N ARG A 389 141.83 -24.13 -139.21
CA ARG A 389 142.77 -23.03 -139.53
C ARG A 389 143.99 -22.99 -138.61
N ALA A 390 143.88 -23.48 -137.37
CA ALA A 390 144.99 -23.48 -136.41
C ALA A 390 146.05 -24.56 -136.70
N GLY A 391 145.67 -25.69 -137.33
CA GLY A 391 146.57 -26.81 -137.57
C GLY A 391 147.77 -26.47 -138.48
N LEU A 392 147.55 -25.58 -139.46
CA LEU A 392 148.55 -25.15 -140.44
C LEU A 392 149.71 -24.32 -139.85
N VAL A 393 149.62 -23.88 -138.59
CA VAL A 393 150.56 -22.92 -137.98
C VAL A 393 151.53 -23.56 -136.96
N ALA A 394 151.17 -24.71 -136.39
CA ALA A 394 151.79 -25.19 -135.15
C ALA A 394 153.11 -25.97 -135.29
N VAL A 395 153.45 -26.50 -136.47
CA VAL A 395 154.67 -27.32 -136.67
C VAL A 395 155.84 -26.50 -137.26
N ALA A 396 155.55 -25.37 -137.90
CA ALA A 396 156.57 -24.43 -138.40
C ALA A 396 157.44 -23.78 -137.30
N THR A 397 157.11 -23.97 -136.02
CA THR A 397 157.64 -23.19 -134.90
C THR A 397 158.55 -23.98 -133.92
N ARG A 398 158.87 -25.26 -134.19
CA ARG A 398 159.79 -26.05 -133.32
C ARG A 398 161.09 -26.52 -133.98
N LEU A 399 161.36 -26.07 -135.20
CA LEU A 399 162.70 -26.18 -135.79
C LEU A 399 163.73 -25.22 -135.15
N ALA A 400 163.29 -24.27 -134.30
CA ALA A 400 164.03 -23.03 -134.05
C ALA A 400 164.71 -22.87 -132.66
N ASN A 401 164.23 -23.55 -131.60
CA ASN A 401 164.41 -22.99 -130.25
C ASN A 401 165.57 -23.50 -129.38
N HIS A 402 166.19 -24.66 -129.65
CA HIS A 402 167.28 -25.20 -128.78
C HIS A 402 168.54 -25.71 -129.51
N GLU A 403 168.79 -25.24 -130.73
CA GLU A 403 170.17 -24.79 -131.04
C GLU A 403 170.57 -23.61 -130.14
N SER A 404 169.59 -22.81 -129.69
CA SER A 404 169.83 -21.71 -128.75
C SER A 404 170.17 -22.19 -127.34
N ASN A 405 171.40 -21.84 -126.95
CA ASN A 405 171.83 -21.46 -125.61
C ASN A 405 172.12 -22.58 -124.60
N LEU A 406 172.98 -23.50 -125.04
CA LEU A 406 174.00 -24.19 -124.20
C LEU A 406 175.04 -23.22 -123.58
N VAL A 407 174.83 -21.91 -123.71
CA VAL A 407 175.88 -20.89 -123.80
C VAL A 407 175.57 -19.74 -122.84
N ASN A 408 176.36 -19.70 -121.76
CA ASN A 408 176.90 -18.49 -121.12
C ASN A 408 175.91 -17.44 -120.52
N LEU A 409 175.99 -17.04 -119.23
CA LEU A 409 177.07 -17.18 -118.24
C LEU A 409 176.57 -17.14 -116.77
N ALA A 410 175.83 -18.17 -116.31
CA ALA A 410 175.41 -18.30 -114.90
C ALA A 410 176.49 -18.91 -113.96
N ARG A 411 177.75 -18.46 -114.06
CA ARG A 411 178.80 -18.71 -113.04
C ARG A 411 179.44 -17.39 -112.66
N GLN A 412 179.27 -16.95 -111.41
CA GLN A 412 179.70 -15.68 -110.78
C GLN A 412 178.60 -14.60 -110.64
N ARG A 413 177.83 -14.20 -111.67
CA ARG A 413 178.34 -13.25 -112.69
C ARG A 413 177.59 -11.88 -112.79
N GLY A 414 176.74 -11.52 -111.82
CA GLY A 414 176.51 -10.11 -111.42
C GLY A 414 175.20 -9.34 -111.79
N ILE A 415 174.65 -8.65 -110.79
CA ILE A 415 174.15 -7.23 -110.74
C ILE A 415 172.88 -6.78 -111.52
N TRP A 416 172.07 -5.93 -110.84
CA TRP A 416 170.85 -5.14 -111.17
C TRP A 416 170.30 -5.00 -112.63
N ALA A 417 168.99 -5.25 -112.82
CA ALA A 417 168.15 -4.77 -113.95
C ALA A 417 166.61 -4.66 -113.61
N PRO A 418 165.74 -3.88 -114.34
CA PRO A 418 164.42 -3.46 -113.80
C PRO A 418 163.13 -3.49 -114.72
N ALA A 419 162.01 -3.94 -114.11
CA ALA A 419 160.58 -3.51 -114.29
C ALA A 419 159.77 -3.67 -115.63
N ALA A 420 158.45 -3.91 -115.51
CA ALA A 420 157.45 -4.09 -116.60
C ALA A 420 156.35 -2.98 -116.65
N ARG A 421 155.29 -3.11 -117.49
CA ARG A 421 154.14 -2.16 -117.69
C ARG A 421 152.91 -2.85 -118.38
N SER A 422 151.67 -2.34 -118.24
CA SER A 422 150.41 -2.82 -118.93
C SER A 422 149.15 -1.93 -118.71
N SER A 423 148.08 -2.05 -119.53
CA SER A 423 146.75 -1.38 -119.37
C SER A 423 145.62 -1.99 -120.27
N ARG A 424 144.31 -1.67 -120.05
CA ARG A 424 143.15 -2.06 -120.91
C ARG A 424 141.80 -1.33 -120.60
N ALA A 425 140.78 -1.51 -121.46
CA ALA A 425 139.34 -1.09 -121.37
C ALA A 425 138.47 -2.06 -122.25
N SER A 426 137.14 -2.01 -122.46
CA SER A 426 135.96 -1.14 -122.15
C SER A 426 134.69 -2.06 -121.97
N TRP A 427 133.37 -1.88 -122.30
CA TRP A 427 132.37 -0.96 -122.95
C TRP A 427 130.93 -1.50 -122.53
N ARG A 428 129.71 -0.94 -122.75
CA ARG A 428 129.16 0.39 -123.14
C ARG A 428 127.64 0.64 -122.80
N PRO A 429 126.61 -0.19 -123.12
CA PRO A 429 125.24 0.30 -123.42
C PRO A 429 124.05 -0.23 -122.53
N CYS A 430 122.82 0.32 -122.71
CA CYS A 430 121.55 -0.12 -122.05
C CYS A 430 120.25 0.34 -122.83
N ALA A 431 119.03 -0.12 -122.45
CA ALA A 431 117.73 0.20 -123.13
C ALA A 431 116.44 0.05 -122.23
N PRO A 432 115.25 0.64 -122.58
CA PRO A 432 114.04 0.80 -121.72
C PRO A 432 112.76 -0.03 -122.08
N ARG A 433 111.60 0.19 -121.40
CA ARG A 433 110.21 -0.36 -121.64
C ARG A 433 109.08 0.63 -121.23
N SER A 434 107.77 0.30 -121.40
CA SER A 434 106.60 1.19 -121.16
C SER A 434 105.26 0.50 -120.74
N ARG A 435 104.17 1.27 -120.45
CA ARG A 435 102.84 0.80 -119.92
C ARG A 435 101.63 1.73 -120.24
N ARG A 436 100.38 1.23 -120.12
CA ARG A 436 99.02 1.87 -120.07
C ARG A 436 98.05 0.89 -119.31
N TRP A 437 96.74 1.05 -119.00
CA TRP A 437 95.64 2.05 -119.09
C TRP A 437 94.56 1.65 -117.99
N ARG A 438 93.25 2.00 -117.86
CA ARG A 438 92.25 2.79 -118.64
C ARG A 438 91.24 3.59 -117.73
N THR A 439 90.04 3.05 -117.42
CA THR A 439 88.75 3.69 -116.99
C THR A 439 87.70 2.60 -116.60
N SER A 440 86.55 2.74 -115.91
CA SER A 440 85.85 3.75 -115.04
C SER A 440 84.47 3.16 -114.57
N GLY A 441 83.74 3.71 -113.57
CA GLY A 441 82.41 3.18 -113.16
C GLY A 441 81.54 4.06 -112.20
N ALA A 442 80.29 3.65 -111.90
CA ALA A 442 79.29 4.36 -111.05
C ALA A 442 78.20 3.42 -110.43
N THR A 443 77.32 3.89 -109.50
CA THR A 443 76.25 3.11 -108.80
C THR A 443 75.15 4.02 -108.17
N TRP A 444 73.93 3.51 -107.83
CA TRP A 444 72.78 4.26 -107.25
C TRP A 444 71.82 3.42 -106.36
N ARG A 445 70.91 4.05 -105.57
CA ARG A 445 69.83 3.42 -104.73
C ARG A 445 68.74 4.46 -104.27
N SER A 446 67.54 4.02 -103.83
CA SER A 446 66.40 4.89 -103.40
C SER A 446 65.33 4.16 -102.52
N GLY A 447 64.29 4.86 -101.98
CA GLY A 447 63.20 4.25 -101.15
C GLY A 447 62.10 5.20 -100.60
N TRP A 448 60.96 4.65 -100.12
CA TRP A 448 59.69 5.28 -99.58
C TRP A 448 58.88 4.22 -98.77
N ARG A 449 57.80 4.41 -97.97
CA ARG A 449 56.92 5.52 -97.44
C ARG A 449 56.13 5.01 -96.20
N THR A 450 55.35 5.85 -95.46
CA THR A 450 54.68 5.48 -94.17
C THR A 450 53.24 6.06 -93.92
N PRO A 451 52.34 5.40 -93.11
CA PRO A 451 50.97 5.85 -92.76
C PRO A 451 50.64 6.01 -91.23
N GLY A 452 49.38 6.30 -90.82
CA GLY A 452 48.89 6.29 -89.41
C GLY A 452 47.39 6.62 -89.19
N THR A 453 46.77 6.27 -88.02
CA THR A 453 45.32 6.45 -87.67
C THR A 453 45.05 6.56 -86.12
N SER A 454 43.80 6.83 -85.65
CA SER A 454 43.40 6.76 -84.20
C SER A 454 41.86 6.81 -83.88
N PRO A 455 41.34 6.25 -82.75
CA PRO A 455 39.90 6.20 -82.36
C PRO A 455 39.48 7.02 -81.08
N ARG A 456 38.18 7.00 -80.67
CA ARG A 456 37.58 7.62 -79.43
C ARG A 456 36.29 6.88 -78.91
N SER A 457 35.77 7.20 -77.71
CA SER A 457 34.61 6.53 -77.02
C SER A 457 33.86 7.41 -75.96
N TRP A 458 32.69 7.01 -75.41
CA TRP A 458 31.84 7.83 -74.48
C TRP A 458 30.90 7.04 -73.49
N PRO A 459 30.41 7.60 -72.33
CA PRO A 459 29.65 6.88 -71.27
C PRO A 459 28.20 7.40 -70.95
N SER A 460 27.45 6.81 -69.97
CA SER A 460 26.13 7.31 -69.46
C SER A 460 25.61 6.69 -68.12
N ALA A 461 24.63 7.30 -67.40
CA ALA A 461 24.11 6.88 -66.07
C ALA A 461 22.56 7.06 -65.83
N ARG A 462 21.97 6.56 -64.70
CA ARG A 462 20.50 6.54 -64.37
C ARG A 462 20.15 6.54 -62.84
N ALA A 463 18.93 7.00 -62.42
CA ALA A 463 18.38 7.03 -61.02
C ALA A 463 16.84 7.37 -60.98
N ARG A 464 16.01 7.46 -59.89
CA ARG A 464 15.75 6.85 -58.52
C ARG A 464 14.32 7.33 -58.01
N LYS A 465 13.72 6.78 -56.91
CA LYS A 465 12.35 7.15 -56.36
C LYS A 465 12.22 7.07 -54.79
N ARG A 466 11.07 7.47 -54.14
CA ARG A 466 11.00 7.73 -52.64
C ARG A 466 9.60 7.83 -51.92
N THR A 467 9.61 7.78 -50.55
CA THR A 467 8.65 8.34 -49.49
C THR A 467 7.23 7.71 -49.26
N ARG A 468 6.46 7.82 -48.13
CA ARG A 468 6.53 8.34 -46.70
C ARG A 468 5.31 7.82 -45.83
N SER A 469 5.30 7.87 -44.45
CA SER A 469 4.26 7.24 -43.56
C SER A 469 3.82 7.99 -42.23
N PRO A 470 2.75 7.56 -41.46
CA PRO A 470 2.16 8.25 -40.26
C PRO A 470 1.97 7.40 -38.93
N ALA A 471 1.37 7.97 -37.83
CA ALA A 471 1.12 7.34 -36.48
C ALA A 471 0.07 8.14 -35.60
N PRO A 472 -0.26 7.83 -34.30
CA PRO A 472 -0.77 6.58 -33.65
C PRO A 472 -1.92 6.76 -32.56
N ALA A 473 -2.59 5.67 -32.10
CA ALA A 473 -3.28 5.55 -30.76
C ALA A 473 -3.81 4.10 -30.44
N ARG A 474 -4.07 3.75 -29.15
CA ARG A 474 -4.59 2.45 -28.59
C ARG A 474 -4.93 2.58 -27.07
N PRO A 475 -5.52 1.60 -26.32
CA PRO A 475 -6.35 0.42 -26.66
C PRO A 475 -7.55 0.07 -25.68
N SER A 476 -8.31 -1.00 -26.02
CA SER A 476 -8.80 -2.09 -25.12
C SER A 476 -10.24 -2.16 -24.51
N ARG A 477 -10.82 -3.38 -24.64
CA ARG A 477 -11.54 -4.29 -23.69
C ARG A 477 -12.35 -3.75 -22.47
N ARG A 478 -13.38 -4.45 -21.92
CA ARG A 478 -14.36 -5.50 -22.37
C ARG A 478 -15.34 -5.82 -21.20
N THR A 479 -16.61 -6.19 -21.50
CA THR A 479 -17.56 -7.04 -20.69
C THR A 479 -18.06 -6.60 -19.28
N LYS A 480 -19.41 -6.68 -19.10
CA LYS A 480 -20.24 -7.24 -17.99
C LYS A 480 -19.73 -7.06 -16.51
N SER A 481 -20.56 -6.75 -15.51
CA SER A 481 -21.86 -7.39 -15.20
C SER A 481 -22.67 -6.77 -14.04
N ARG A 482 -23.98 -7.09 -13.99
CA ARG A 482 -24.85 -7.34 -12.79
C ARG A 482 -24.93 -6.35 -11.59
N SER A 483 -26.12 -5.75 -11.49
CA SER A 483 -27.11 -5.88 -10.39
C SER A 483 -26.99 -5.09 -9.05
N SER A 484 -28.08 -4.39 -8.70
CA SER A 484 -29.04 -4.75 -7.62
C SER A 484 -29.54 -3.58 -6.72
N ARG A 485 -30.74 -3.79 -6.15
CA ARG A 485 -31.39 -3.10 -5.01
C ARG A 485 -32.00 -1.70 -5.19
N CYS A 486 -33.24 -1.59 -4.66
CA CYS A 486 -33.93 -0.48 -3.98
C CYS A 486 -33.78 0.96 -4.53
N GLY A 487 -34.84 1.71 -4.83
CA GLY A 487 -36.26 1.59 -4.48
C GLY A 487 -36.66 2.54 -3.35
N ARG A 488 -37.36 3.65 -3.69
CA ARG A 488 -37.93 4.66 -2.79
C ARG A 488 -38.91 5.57 -3.55
N SER A 489 -40.20 5.27 -3.48
CA SER A 489 -41.37 6.18 -3.65
C SER A 489 -42.62 5.30 -3.64
#